data_AF-A0A8X6RFG1-F1
#
_entry.id   AF-A0A8X6RFG1-F1
#
_cell.length_a   1.000
_cell.length_b   1.000
_cell.length_c   1.000
_cell.angle_alpha   90.00
_cell.angle_beta   90.00
_cell.angle_gamma   90.00
#
_symmetry.space_group_name_H-M   'P 1'
#
loop_
_entity.id
_entity.type
_entity.pdbx_description
1 polymer ?
#
loop_
_entity_poly.entity_id
_entity_poly.type
_entity_poly.pdbx_seq_one_letter_code
_entity_poly.pdbx_strand_id
1 'polypeptide(L)' 'MIDIVESQRLLQEILWKEDVNESVKVYQLNTVTCGTASAPFLAMRTLKQISIDEGENCPLAASVMCEDF' A
#
# COMPACT_ATOMS: atom_id res chain seq x y z
N MET A 1 5.81 0.54 3.94
CA MET A 1 4.39 0.09 3.86
C MET A 1 3.52 1.34 3.95
N ILE A 2 2.42 1.44 3.20
CA ILE A 2 1.58 2.65 3.21
C ILE A 2 0.43 2.43 4.20
N ASP A 3 0.42 3.21 5.28
CA ASP A 3 -0.60 3.06 6.34
C ASP A 3 -1.92 3.69 5.94
N ILE A 4 -3.02 3.04 6.31
CA ILE A 4 -4.37 3.59 6.21
C ILE A 4 -4.61 4.49 7.42
N VAL A 5 -5.09 5.70 7.14
CA VAL A 5 -5.54 6.66 8.16
C VAL A 5 -6.56 5.98 9.07
N GLU A 6 -6.39 6.11 10.39
CA GLU A 6 -7.17 5.37 11.38
C GLU A 6 -8.69 5.50 11.17
N SER A 7 -9.18 6.70 10.87
CA SER A 7 -10.60 6.96 10.59
C SER A 7 -11.14 6.28 9.32
N GLN A 8 -10.26 5.82 8.41
CA GLN A 8 -10.63 5.10 7.20
C GLN A 8 -10.48 3.58 7.30
N ARG A 9 -9.89 3.05 8.38
CA ARG A 9 -9.70 1.60 8.55
C ARG A 9 -11.02 0.83 8.63
N LEU A 10 -12.06 1.46 9.16
CA LEU A 10 -13.42 0.90 9.20
C LEU A 10 -14.02 0.64 7.81
N LEU A 11 -13.49 1.29 6.76
CA LEU A 11 -13.91 1.08 5.37
C LEU A 11 -13.19 -0.10 4.72
N GLN A 12 -12.22 -0.70 5.40
CA GLN A 12 -11.32 -1.72 4.90
C GLN A 12 -11.40 -2.95 5.80
N GLU A 13 -12.58 -3.55 5.87
CA GLU A 13 -12.86 -4.73 6.69
C GLU A 13 -12.86 -6.02 5.87
N ILE A 14 -12.32 -7.08 6.47
CA ILE A 14 -12.37 -8.43 5.93
C ILE A 14 -13.01 -9.37 6.93
N LEU A 15 -13.75 -10.34 6.41
CA LEU A 15 -14.27 -11.45 7.18
C LEU A 15 -13.31 -12.63 7.07
N TRP A 16 -12.97 -13.23 8.20
CA TRP A 16 -12.09 -14.38 8.24
C TRP A 16 -12.64 -15.46 9.16
N LYS A 17 -12.46 -16.71 8.73
CA LYS A 17 -12.92 -17.88 9.46
C LYS A 17 -12.02 -19.05 9.09
N GLU A 18 -11.47 -19.72 10.10
CA GLU A 18 -10.46 -20.77 9.91
C GLU A 18 -11.11 -22.15 9.69
N ASP A 19 -12.21 -22.43 10.38
CA ASP A 19 -13.02 -23.65 10.21
C ASP A 19 -14.51 -23.29 10.02
N VAL A 20 -15.27 -24.10 9.29
CA VAL A 20 -16.71 -23.92 9.04
C VAL A 20 -17.56 -23.81 10.32
N ASN A 21 -17.09 -24.35 11.43
CA ASN A 21 -17.80 -24.34 12.71
C ASN A 21 -17.43 -23.15 13.62
N GLU A 22 -16.36 -22.42 13.31
CA GLU A 22 -15.96 -21.25 14.11
C GLU A 22 -16.87 -20.04 13.87
N SER A 23 -16.85 -19.08 14.79
CA SER A 23 -17.47 -17.77 14.55
C SER A 23 -16.66 -16.97 13.53
N VAL A 24 -17.34 -16.18 12.69
CA VAL A 24 -16.67 -15.29 11.74
C VAL A 24 -16.00 -14.15 12.51
N LYS A 25 -14.71 -13.93 12.25
CA LYS A 25 -13.92 -12.84 12.80
C LYS A 25 -13.91 -11.69 11.78
N VAL A 26 -13.98 -10.46 12.27
CA VAL A 26 -13.87 -9.24 11.46
C VAL A 26 -12.52 -8.60 11.74
N TYR A 27 -11.77 -8.28 10.70
CA TYR A 27 -10.47 -7.62 10.81
C TYR A 27 -10.46 -6.33 9.97
N GLN A 28 -9.77 -5.31 10.47
CA GLN A 28 -9.52 -4.08 9.75
C GLN A 28 -8.10 -4.07 9.20
N LEU A 29 -7.96 -3.63 7.94
CA LEU A 29 -6.65 -3.49 7.32
C LEU A 29 -5.98 -2.21 7.83
N ASN A 30 -4.74 -2.35 8.28
CA ASN A 30 -3.95 -1.22 8.76
C ASN A 30 -3.20 -0.50 7.64
N THR A 31 -3.03 -1.16 6.50
CA THR A 31 -2.17 -0.71 5.40
C THR A 31 -2.88 -0.92 4.07
N VAL A 32 -2.51 -0.10 3.08
CA VAL A 32 -3.05 -0.17 1.73
C VAL A 32 -2.62 -1.50 1.11
N THR A 33 -3.59 -2.35 0.81
CA THR A 33 -3.37 -3.63 0.11
C THR A 33 -3.62 -3.51 -1.38
N CYS A 34 -3.01 -4.41 -2.15
CA CYS A 34 -3.29 -4.59 -3.58
C CYS A 34 -4.78 -4.92 -3.75
N GLY A 35 -5.50 -4.12 -4.54
CA GLY A 35 -6.94 -4.28 -4.76
C GLY A 35 -7.78 -3.08 -4.36
N THR A 36 -7.25 -2.15 -3.56
CA THR A 36 -7.89 -0.84 -3.37
C THR A 36 -7.67 0.05 -4.59
N ALA A 37 -8.69 0.83 -4.98
CA ALA A 37 -8.60 1.70 -6.18
C ALA A 37 -7.44 2.70 -6.12
N SER A 38 -7.05 3.14 -4.91
CA SER A 38 -5.94 4.05 -4.68
C SER A 38 -4.56 3.38 -4.64
N ALA A 39 -4.47 2.06 -4.46
CA ALA A 39 -3.19 1.37 -4.30
C ALA A 39 -2.18 1.62 -5.44
N PRO A 40 -2.56 1.54 -6.73
CA PRO A 40 -1.61 1.78 -7.83
C PRO A 40 -1.07 3.21 -7.80
N PHE A 41 -1.95 4.20 -7.60
CA PHE A 41 -1.54 5.60 -7.53
C PHE A 41 -0.58 5.87 -6.36
N LEU A 42 -0.90 5.33 -5.18
CA LEU A 42 -0.08 5.50 -3.98
C LEU A 42 1.29 4.79 -4.12
N ALA A 43 1.32 3.61 -4.73
CA ALA A 43 2.57 2.90 -5.02
C ALA A 43 3.46 3.73 -5.96
N MET A 44 2.91 4.24 -7.05
CA MET A 44 3.64 5.07 -8.02
C MET A 44 4.16 6.37 -7.40
N ARG A 45 3.33 7.06 -6.60
CA ARG A 45 3.75 8.25 -5.86
C ARG A 45 4.88 7.97 -4.88
N THR A 46 4.86 6.82 -4.23
CA THR A 46 5.92 6.41 -3.30
C THR A 46 7.23 6.15 -4.05
N LEU A 47 7.18 5.42 -5.17
CA LEU A 47 8.36 5.19 -6.02
C LEU A 47 8.99 6.50 -6.49
N LYS A 48 8.16 7.43 -6.98
CA LYS A 48 8.64 8.76 -7.39
C LYS A 48 9.30 9.53 -6.25
N GLN A 49 8.74 9.47 -5.04
CA GLN A 49 9.33 10.14 -3.88
C GLN A 49 10.67 9.52 -3.51
N ILE A 50 10.79 8.19 -3.54
CA ILE A 50 12.06 7.48 -3.31
C ILE A 50 13.13 7.92 -4.32
N SER A 51 12.77 8.09 -5.59
CA SER A 51 13.72 8.55 -6.61
C SER A 51 14.23 9.97 -6.36
N ILE A 52 13.41 10.83 -5.77
CA ILE A 52 13.82 12.19 -5.38
C ILE A 52 14.72 12.13 -4.15
N ASP A 53 14.32 11.40 -3.12
CA ASP A 53 15.01 11.35 -1.84
C ASP A 53 16.38 10.66 -1.94
N GLU A 54 16.47 9.59 -2.74
CA GLU A 54 17.69 8.79 -2.91
C GLU A 54 18.42 9.07 -4.24
N GLY A 55 17.95 10.05 -5.01
CA GLY A 55 18.47 10.32 -6.36
C GLY A 55 19.94 10.72 -6.40
N GLU A 56 20.42 11.42 -5.38
CA GLU A 56 21.84 11.77 -5.27
C GLU A 56 22.72 10.55 -4.91
N ASN A 57 22.18 9.61 -4.14
CA ASN A 57 22.88 8.40 -3.72
C ASN A 57 22.89 7.33 -4.81
N CYS A 58 21.83 7.27 -5.62
CA CYS A 58 21.62 6.25 -6.65
C CYS A 58 21.11 6.86 -7.97
N PRO A 59 21.91 7.70 -8.65
CA PRO A 59 21.46 8.48 -9.81
C PRO A 59 20.98 7.63 -11.00
N LEU A 60 21.58 6.45 -11.21
CA LEU A 60 21.16 5.48 -12.23
C LEU A 60 19.79 4.85 -11.93
N ALA A 61 19.50 4.58 -10.65
CA ALA A 61 18.21 4.00 -10.27
C ALA A 61 17.11 5.07 -10.33
N ALA A 62 17.42 6.30 -9.91
CA ALA A 62 16.48 7.41 -9.96
C ALA A 62 16.11 7.81 -11.40
N SER A 63 17.05 7.76 -12.35
CA SER A 63 16.74 8.04 -13.77
C SER A 63 15.75 7.04 -14.35
N VAL A 64 15.96 5.73 -14.12
CA VAL A 64 15.04 4.68 -14.58
C VAL A 64 13.65 4.83 -13.95
N MET A 65 13.60 5.09 -12.65
CA MET A 65 12.32 5.26 -11.93
C MET A 65 11.55 6.54 -12.31
N CYS A 66 12.22 7.55 -12.88
CA CYS A 66 11.57 8.78 -13.37
C CYS A 66 11.12 8.70 -14.84
N GLU A 67 11.73 7.83 -15.65
CA GLU A 67 11.48 7.75 -17.09
C GLU A 67 10.47 6.64 -17.48
N ASP A 68 10.41 5.54 -16.72
CA ASP A 68 9.65 4.34 -17.12
C ASP A 68 8.23 4.22 -16.51
N PHE A 69 7.74 5.25 -15.81
CA PHE A 69 6.54 5.18 -14.96
C PHE A 69 5.57 6.37 -15.09
#